data_AF-A0A9D7YWV8-F1
#
_entry.id   AF-A0A9D7YWV8-F1
#
_cell.length_a   1.000
_cell.length_b   1.000
_cell.length_c   1.000
_cell.angle_alpha   90.00
_cell.angle_beta   90.00
_cell.angle_gamma   90.00
#
_symmetry.space_group_name_H-M   'P 1'
#
loop_
_entity.id
_entity.type
_entity.pdbx_description
1 polymer ?
#
loop_
_entity_poly.entity_id
_entity_poly.type
_entity_poly.pdbx_seq_one_letter_code
_entity_poly.pdbx_strand_id
1 'polypeptide(L)'
;MLHVRLPSFAIKILYGAVFIFFLALTLTVTLSVQARNLNYMNTQDPVVTQVKASGPCFNNSDRYVDCGNGTVTDTMTGLIWLKKADCLEATDWATANYKAAEIQSGDCNLSDNSSPGDWRLPTKDEVTAMLPPSTLNCSTPTLVDQEGTGCFAAGTQWATDVQFNYWSSTTSPSYDAVSSASVVFLNFGGIINTSKLSLVYGWPVRGTL
;
A
#
# COMPACT_ATOMS: atom_id res chain seq x y z
N MET A 1 -42.28 -34.57 -69.92
CA MET A 1 -41.92 -33.72 -68.75
C MET A 1 -41.12 -32.52 -69.26
N LEU A 2 -41.72 -31.33 -69.22
CA LEU A 2 -41.15 -30.08 -69.77
C LEU A 2 -40.07 -29.54 -68.80
N HIS A 3 -38.80 -29.49 -69.22
CA HIS A 3 -37.73 -28.82 -68.47
C HIS A 3 -37.73 -27.33 -68.79
N VAL A 4 -38.15 -26.50 -67.84
CA VAL A 4 -37.99 -25.04 -67.93
C VAL A 4 -36.53 -24.70 -67.67
N ARG A 5 -35.76 -24.40 -68.73
CA ARG A 5 -34.39 -23.88 -68.62
C ARG A 5 -34.46 -22.38 -68.35
N LEU A 6 -34.02 -21.95 -67.17
CA LEU A 6 -33.74 -20.54 -66.92
C LEU A 6 -32.54 -20.09 -67.76
N PRO A 7 -32.59 -18.93 -68.45
CA PRO A 7 -31.49 -18.47 -69.29
C PRO A 7 -30.28 -18.07 -68.44
N SER A 8 -29.09 -18.53 -68.85
CA SER A 8 -27.77 -18.30 -68.25
C SER A 8 -27.47 -16.82 -67.89
N PHE A 9 -28.15 -15.87 -68.53
CA PHE A 9 -28.04 -14.43 -68.25
C PHE A 9 -28.49 -14.03 -66.84
N ALA A 10 -29.54 -14.63 -66.27
CA ALA A 10 -30.06 -14.23 -64.95
C ALA A 10 -29.09 -14.58 -63.80
N ILE A 11 -28.32 -15.66 -63.96
CA ILE A 11 -27.35 -16.13 -62.97
C ILE A 11 -26.13 -15.19 -62.92
N LYS A 12 -25.66 -14.68 -64.07
CA LYS A 12 -24.53 -13.75 -64.12
C LYS A 12 -24.83 -12.40 -63.46
N ILE A 13 -26.07 -11.91 -63.56
CA ILE A 13 -26.51 -10.65 -62.92
C ILE A 13 -26.53 -10.80 -61.39
N LEU A 14 -26.98 -11.96 -60.87
CA LEU A 14 -26.99 -12.23 -59.44
C LEU A 14 -25.57 -12.21 -58.84
N TYR A 15 -24.60 -12.87 -59.48
CA TYR A 15 -23.21 -12.87 -59.01
C TYR A 15 -22.57 -11.48 -59.07
N GLY A 16 -22.87 -10.69 -60.10
CA GLY A 16 -22.38 -9.31 -60.21
C GLY A 16 -22.95 -8.41 -59.11
N ALA A 17 -24.25 -8.48 -58.84
CA ALA A 17 -24.90 -7.68 -57.79
C ALA A 17 -24.42 -8.07 -56.39
N VAL A 18 -24.26 -9.36 -56.10
CA VAL A 18 -23.72 -9.85 -54.82
C VAL A 18 -22.27 -9.41 -54.65
N PHE A 19 -21.44 -9.50 -55.69
CA PHE A 19 -20.03 -9.07 -55.61
C PHE A 19 -19.89 -7.56 -55.38
N ILE A 20 -20.72 -6.74 -56.03
CA ILE A 20 -20.74 -5.28 -55.82
C ILE A 20 -21.21 -4.95 -54.39
N PHE A 21 -22.18 -5.69 -53.85
CA PHE A 21 -22.65 -5.49 -52.48
C PHE A 21 -21.58 -5.85 -51.43
N PHE A 22 -20.84 -6.96 -51.65
CA PHE A 22 -19.70 -7.32 -50.81
C PHE A 22 -18.59 -6.27 -50.87
N LEU A 23 -18.25 -5.76 -52.06
CA LEU A 23 -17.27 -4.69 -52.23
C LEU A 23 -17.69 -3.40 -51.50
N ALA A 24 -18.95 -2.98 -51.65
CA ALA A 24 -19.49 -1.81 -50.97
C ALA A 24 -19.49 -1.97 -49.44
N LEU A 25 -19.81 -3.16 -48.92
CA LEU A 25 -19.75 -3.47 -47.49
C LEU A 25 -18.31 -3.45 -46.97
N THR A 26 -17.36 -4.05 -47.69
CA THR A 26 -15.93 -4.02 -47.28
C THR A 26 -15.35 -2.61 -47.28
N LEU A 27 -15.72 -1.77 -48.26
CA LEU A 27 -15.26 -0.38 -48.35
C LEU A 27 -15.86 0.49 -47.23
N THR A 28 -17.13 0.30 -46.90
CA THR A 28 -17.79 1.03 -45.80
C THR A 28 -17.24 0.62 -44.44
N VAL A 29 -17.00 -0.69 -44.22
CA VAL A 29 -16.35 -1.20 -43.00
C VAL A 29 -14.93 -0.64 -42.87
N THR A 30 -14.11 -0.69 -43.92
CA THR A 30 -12.72 -0.17 -43.86
C THR A 30 -12.67 1.34 -43.63
N LEU A 31 -13.53 2.14 -44.28
CA LEU A 31 -13.62 3.58 -44.02
C LEU A 31 -14.07 3.88 -42.57
N SER A 32 -15.01 3.10 -42.02
CA SER A 32 -15.46 3.25 -40.62
C SER A 32 -14.38 2.88 -39.59
N VAL A 33 -13.56 1.87 -39.89
CA VAL A 33 -12.41 1.47 -39.05
C VAL A 33 -11.32 2.54 -39.11
N GLN A 34 -11.02 3.06 -40.31
CA GLN A 34 -10.05 4.13 -40.48
C GLN A 34 -10.47 5.42 -39.74
N ALA A 35 -11.76 5.78 -39.79
CA ALA A 35 -12.29 6.93 -39.05
C ALA A 35 -12.26 6.73 -37.52
N ARG A 36 -12.53 5.52 -37.01
CA ARG A 36 -12.34 5.19 -35.59
C ARG A 36 -10.86 5.32 -35.17
N ASN A 37 -9.93 4.85 -36.00
CA ASN A 37 -8.50 4.92 -35.70
C ASN A 37 -7.97 6.36 -35.69
N LEU A 38 -8.50 7.24 -36.55
CA LEU A 38 -8.16 8.68 -36.52
C LEU A 38 -8.69 9.38 -35.27
N ASN A 39 -9.87 9.00 -34.77
CA ASN A 39 -10.42 9.52 -33.51
C ASN A 39 -9.67 8.99 -32.28
N TYR A 40 -9.06 7.81 -32.37
CA TYR A 40 -8.28 7.20 -31.28
C TYR A 40 -6.86 7.76 -31.16
N MET A 41 -6.31 8.33 -32.23
CA MET A 41 -4.98 8.93 -32.24
C MET A 41 -4.97 10.40 -31.79
N ASN A 42 -6.12 10.96 -31.38
CA ASN A 42 -6.26 12.35 -30.93
C ASN A 42 -6.89 12.50 -29.53
N THR A 43 -6.86 11.43 -28.73
CA THR A 43 -6.96 11.55 -27.28
C THR A 43 -5.59 11.24 -26.72
N GLN A 44 -4.83 12.29 -26.40
CA GLN A 44 -3.85 12.15 -25.32
C GLN A 44 -4.67 11.87 -24.06
N ASP A 45 -4.92 10.59 -23.80
CA ASP A 45 -5.33 10.17 -22.47
C ASP A 45 -4.28 10.71 -21.50
N PRO A 46 -4.66 11.43 -20.43
CA PRO A 46 -3.68 11.82 -19.43
C PRO A 46 -3.04 10.52 -18.93
N VAL A 47 -1.71 10.42 -19.02
CA VAL A 47 -0.97 9.35 -18.38
C VAL A 47 -1.25 9.48 -16.89
N VAL A 48 -2.20 8.72 -16.37
CA VAL A 48 -2.40 8.54 -14.94
C VAL A 48 -1.21 7.72 -14.48
N THR A 49 -0.09 8.39 -14.20
CA THR A 49 0.96 7.78 -13.37
C THR A 49 0.30 7.49 -12.04
N GLN A 50 0.06 6.22 -11.74
CA GLN A 50 -0.31 5.84 -10.37
C GLN A 50 0.79 6.36 -9.46
N VAL A 51 0.47 7.37 -8.65
CA VAL A 51 1.42 7.94 -7.72
C VAL A 51 1.53 6.95 -6.58
N LYS A 52 2.59 6.14 -6.62
CA LYS A 52 2.90 5.16 -5.57
C LYS A 52 3.33 5.90 -4.30
N ALA A 53 3.11 5.28 -3.14
CA ALA A 53 3.74 5.70 -1.88
C ALA A 53 5.24 5.95 -2.06
N SER A 54 5.70 7.07 -1.49
CA SER A 54 7.08 7.53 -1.55
C SER A 54 8.02 6.46 -0.99
N GLY A 55 9.17 6.26 -1.61
CA GLY A 55 10.16 5.31 -1.11
C GLY A 55 10.79 5.72 0.23
N PRO A 56 11.69 4.88 0.76
CA PRO A 56 12.50 5.26 1.93
C PRO A 56 13.40 6.45 1.60
N CYS A 57 13.68 7.26 2.61
CA CYS A 57 14.67 8.34 2.56
C CYS A 57 15.90 7.95 3.38
N PHE A 58 17.06 8.49 3.02
CA PHE A 58 18.32 8.11 3.65
C PHE A 58 19.21 9.32 3.87
N ASN A 59 20.00 9.26 4.92
CA ASN A 59 21.21 10.05 5.09
C ASN A 59 22.33 9.11 5.58
N ASN A 60 23.57 9.61 5.66
CA ASN A 60 24.73 8.78 6.00
C ASN A 60 25.03 8.72 7.51
N SER A 61 24.16 9.26 8.36
CA SER A 61 24.48 9.52 9.76
C SER A 61 23.48 8.90 10.73
N ASP A 62 22.22 8.81 10.33
CA ASP A 62 21.11 8.48 11.21
C ASP A 62 20.52 7.10 10.88
N ARG A 63 20.12 6.40 11.94
CA ARG A 63 19.32 5.18 11.79
C ARG A 63 17.89 5.53 11.40
N TYR A 64 17.28 6.51 12.05
CA TYR A 64 15.92 6.95 11.77
C TYR A 64 15.96 8.29 11.01
N VAL A 65 15.56 8.28 9.74
CA VAL A 65 15.63 9.45 8.87
C VAL A 65 14.22 9.98 8.61
N ASP A 66 13.95 11.22 9.01
CA ASP A 66 12.72 11.92 8.66
C ASP A 66 12.70 12.27 7.17
N CYS A 67 11.67 11.81 6.46
CA CYS A 67 11.53 12.02 5.03
C CYS A 67 10.85 13.34 4.66
N GLY A 68 10.44 14.14 5.65
CA GLY A 68 9.77 15.44 5.45
C GLY A 68 8.35 15.33 4.89
N ASN A 69 7.77 14.12 4.85
CA ASN A 69 6.45 13.83 4.30
C ASN A 69 5.55 13.07 5.29
N GLY A 70 5.83 13.20 6.59
CA GLY A 70 5.11 12.52 7.67
C GLY A 70 5.61 11.09 7.95
N THR A 71 6.64 10.63 7.25
CA THR A 71 7.23 9.29 7.43
C THR A 71 8.68 9.35 7.91
N VAL A 72 9.12 8.27 8.57
CA VAL A 72 10.50 8.07 9.02
C VAL A 72 11.01 6.73 8.51
N THR A 73 12.19 6.71 7.90
CA THR A 73 12.84 5.46 7.47
C THR A 73 13.77 4.95 8.56
N ASP A 74 13.62 3.69 8.98
CA ASP A 74 14.64 2.96 9.73
C ASP A 74 15.65 2.36 8.74
N THR A 75 16.79 3.01 8.56
CA THR A 75 17.81 2.66 7.55
C THR A 75 18.47 1.32 7.82
N MET A 76 18.37 0.79 9.05
CA MET A 76 18.89 -0.53 9.41
C MET A 76 17.99 -1.66 8.91
N THR A 77 16.66 -1.45 8.87
CA THR A 77 15.67 -2.45 8.46
C THR A 77 15.06 -2.18 7.09
N GLY A 78 15.18 -0.96 6.58
CA GLY A 78 14.49 -0.49 5.38
C GLY A 78 12.99 -0.22 5.57
N LEU A 79 12.49 -0.37 6.79
CA LEU A 79 11.09 -0.12 7.13
C LEU A 79 10.79 1.38 7.18
N ILE A 80 9.56 1.74 6.84
CA ILE A 80 9.08 3.12 6.88
C ILE A 80 7.95 3.19 7.91
N TRP A 81 8.12 4.04 8.90
CA TRP A 81 7.21 4.24 10.03
C TRP A 81 6.45 5.55 9.88
N LEU A 82 5.22 5.61 10.41
CA LEU A 82 4.58 6.89 10.64
C LEU A 82 5.38 7.70 11.66
N LYS A 83 5.61 8.99 11.38
CA LYS A 83 6.26 9.89 12.32
C LYS A 83 5.36 10.19 13.52
N LYS A 84 4.05 10.36 13.28
CA LYS A 84 3.04 10.62 14.31
C LYS A 84 2.54 9.30 14.90
N ALA A 85 3.07 8.93 16.06
CA ALA A 85 2.91 7.61 16.64
C ALA A 85 1.56 7.38 17.35
N ASP A 86 0.73 8.41 17.54
CA ASP A 86 -0.65 8.29 18.08
C ASP A 86 -1.73 8.35 16.99
N CYS A 87 -1.33 8.38 15.71
CA CYS A 87 -2.23 8.42 14.55
C CYS A 87 -3.38 7.41 14.64
N LEU A 88 -3.09 6.19 15.09
CA LEU A 88 -4.08 5.15 15.31
C LEU A 88 -4.36 5.02 16.81
N GLU A 89 -5.45 5.64 17.24
CA GLU A 89 -5.93 5.61 18.64
C GLU A 89 -6.17 4.19 19.16
N ALA A 90 -6.13 4.05 20.48
CA ALA A 90 -6.32 2.77 21.16
C ALA A 90 -7.63 2.08 20.77
N THR A 91 -7.53 0.88 20.20
CA THR A 91 -8.68 0.10 19.73
C THR A 91 -8.38 -1.40 19.79
N ASP A 92 -9.39 -2.23 19.53
CA ASP A 92 -9.23 -3.68 19.48
C ASP A 92 -8.34 -4.09 18.30
N TRP A 93 -7.75 -5.27 18.38
CA TRP A 93 -6.73 -5.72 17.44
C TRP A 93 -7.24 -5.85 15.99
N ALA A 94 -8.49 -6.29 15.79
CA ALA A 94 -9.05 -6.43 14.45
C ALA A 94 -9.29 -5.05 13.82
N THR A 95 -9.89 -4.14 14.59
CA THR A 95 -10.09 -2.75 14.18
C THR A 95 -8.76 -2.04 13.93
N ALA A 96 -7.73 -2.29 14.74
CA ALA A 96 -6.40 -1.69 14.56
C ALA A 96 -5.74 -2.15 13.25
N ASN A 97 -5.82 -3.44 12.90
CA ASN A 97 -5.31 -3.93 11.61
C ASN A 97 -6.06 -3.30 10.43
N TYR A 98 -7.40 -3.24 10.52
CA TYR A 98 -8.22 -2.61 9.49
C TYR A 98 -7.87 -1.13 9.31
N LYS A 99 -7.88 -0.35 10.41
CA LYS A 99 -7.56 1.08 10.36
C LYS A 99 -6.14 1.35 9.87
N ALA A 100 -5.17 0.51 10.25
CA ALA A 100 -3.81 0.65 9.75
C ALA A 100 -3.75 0.49 8.22
N ALA A 101 -4.53 -0.43 7.65
CA ALA A 101 -4.62 -0.62 6.21
C ALA A 101 -5.33 0.52 5.48
N GLU A 102 -6.20 1.27 6.15
CA GLU A 102 -6.94 2.38 5.53
C GLU A 102 -6.17 3.71 5.50
N ILE A 103 -5.05 3.81 6.23
CA ILE A 103 -4.24 5.03 6.27
C ILE A 103 -3.68 5.34 4.89
N GLN A 104 -3.72 6.62 4.52
CA GLN A 104 -3.24 7.12 3.24
C GLN A 104 -2.67 8.54 3.35
N SER A 105 -2.11 9.03 2.26
CA SER A 105 -1.65 10.42 2.16
C SER A 105 -2.79 11.40 2.48
N GLY A 106 -2.50 12.40 3.30
CA GLY A 106 -3.48 13.32 3.87
C GLY A 106 -3.91 12.99 5.29
N ASP A 107 -3.83 11.72 5.70
CA ASP A 107 -4.04 11.32 7.10
C ASP A 107 -2.76 11.54 7.91
N CYS A 108 -2.90 11.81 9.20
CA CYS A 108 -1.76 11.76 10.15
C CYS A 108 -0.52 12.57 9.73
N ASN A 109 -0.74 13.70 9.05
CA ASN A 109 0.29 14.58 8.47
C ASN A 109 1.11 13.97 7.34
N LEU A 110 0.60 12.91 6.68
CA LEU A 110 1.23 12.31 5.52
C LEU A 110 1.07 13.18 4.27
N SER A 111 2.16 13.31 3.54
CA SER A 111 2.21 13.82 2.17
C SER A 111 3.02 12.91 1.26
N ASP A 112 3.00 11.61 1.57
CA ASP A 112 3.88 10.61 0.98
C ASP A 112 3.27 9.89 -0.24
N ASN A 113 2.08 10.29 -0.69
CA ASN A 113 1.33 9.65 -1.77
C ASN A 113 0.92 8.19 -1.49
N SER A 114 0.92 7.75 -0.23
CA SER A 114 0.34 6.46 0.12
C SER A 114 -1.16 6.41 -0.13
N SER A 115 -1.66 5.21 -0.38
CA SER A 115 -3.07 4.87 -0.58
C SER A 115 -3.47 3.75 0.40
N PRO A 116 -4.78 3.50 0.60
CA PRO A 116 -5.24 2.37 1.39
C PRO A 116 -4.61 1.05 0.89
N GLY A 117 -4.08 0.26 1.82
CA GLY A 117 -3.35 -0.97 1.58
C GLY A 117 -1.82 -0.83 1.63
N ASP A 118 -1.27 0.39 1.60
CA ASP A 118 0.18 0.60 1.71
C ASP A 118 0.71 0.43 3.13
N TRP A 119 -0.12 0.76 4.13
CA TRP A 119 0.23 0.70 5.55
C TRP A 119 -0.34 -0.54 6.22
N ARG A 120 0.33 -1.01 7.28
CA ARG A 120 -0.14 -2.13 8.12
C ARG A 120 0.37 -1.98 9.55
N LEU A 121 -0.17 -2.77 10.46
CA LEU A 121 0.49 -2.96 11.75
C LEU A 121 1.82 -3.73 11.56
N PRO A 122 2.85 -3.39 12.36
CA PRO A 122 4.14 -4.07 12.32
C PRO A 122 4.04 -5.48 12.88
N THR A 123 4.88 -6.39 12.42
CA THR A 123 5.01 -7.71 13.05
C THR A 123 5.74 -7.59 14.38
N LYS A 124 5.67 -8.64 15.20
CA LYS A 124 6.41 -8.73 16.46
C LYS A 124 7.92 -8.51 16.27
N ASP A 125 8.50 -9.07 15.21
CA ASP A 125 9.94 -8.97 14.96
C ASP A 125 10.33 -7.55 14.54
N GLU A 126 9.48 -6.87 13.78
CA GLU A 126 9.68 -5.48 13.36
C GLU A 126 9.61 -4.50 14.55
N VAL A 127 8.63 -4.65 15.45
CA VAL A 127 8.62 -3.83 16.68
C VAL A 127 9.78 -4.16 17.62
N THR A 128 10.23 -5.42 17.64
CA THR A 128 11.41 -5.82 18.42
C THR A 128 12.66 -5.12 17.91
N ALA A 129 12.81 -4.97 16.60
CA ALA A 129 13.95 -4.28 16.00
C ALA A 129 14.04 -2.80 16.40
N MET A 130 12.93 -2.16 16.77
CA MET A 130 12.92 -0.77 17.27
C MET A 130 13.45 -0.63 18.72
N LEU A 131 13.40 -1.71 19.49
CA LEU A 131 13.77 -1.67 20.90
C LEU A 131 15.30 -1.54 21.05
N PRO A 132 15.76 -0.77 22.06
CA PRO A 132 17.17 -0.61 22.33
C PRO A 132 17.77 -1.94 22.85
N PRO A 133 19.06 -2.21 22.58
CA PRO A 133 19.76 -3.28 23.25
C PRO A 133 19.79 -3.01 24.76
N SER A 134 19.78 -4.09 25.56
CA SER A 134 19.76 -4.02 27.03
C SER A 134 20.94 -3.24 27.62
N THR A 135 22.05 -3.11 26.89
CA THR A 135 23.23 -2.35 27.32
C THR A 135 23.00 -0.84 27.41
N LEU A 136 22.04 -0.28 26.65
CA LEU A 136 21.74 1.16 26.69
C LEU A 136 20.92 1.56 27.92
N ASN A 137 20.25 0.60 28.59
CA ASN A 137 19.42 0.84 29.77
C ASN A 137 18.39 1.98 29.59
N CYS A 138 17.79 2.08 28.39
CA CYS A 138 16.79 3.10 28.13
C CYS A 138 15.51 2.89 28.95
N SER A 139 14.98 4.00 29.46
CA SER A 139 13.71 4.06 30.16
C SER A 139 12.57 4.52 29.25
N THR A 140 11.38 4.73 29.81
CA THR A 140 10.17 5.17 29.10
C THR A 140 10.36 6.45 28.25
N PRO A 141 9.99 6.44 26.95
CA PRO A 141 9.72 5.26 26.12
C PRO A 141 11.02 4.52 25.77
N THR A 142 10.98 3.20 25.88
CA THR A 142 12.11 2.29 25.66
C THR A 142 12.36 2.12 24.17
N LEU A 143 12.94 3.15 23.55
CA LEU A 143 13.30 3.26 22.15
C LEU A 143 14.72 3.82 22.04
N VAL A 144 15.37 3.60 20.90
CA VAL A 144 16.61 4.30 20.55
C VAL A 144 16.33 5.69 19.98
N ASP A 145 17.31 6.60 20.08
CA ASP A 145 17.30 7.90 19.42
C ASP A 145 17.47 7.80 17.89
N GLN A 146 17.44 8.95 17.22
CA GLN A 146 17.57 9.08 15.77
C GLN A 146 18.82 8.39 15.21
N GLU A 147 19.94 8.57 15.89
CA GLU A 147 21.24 8.01 15.55
C GLU A 147 21.29 6.49 15.81
N GLY A 148 20.38 5.96 16.64
CA GLY A 148 20.32 4.54 17.00
C GLY A 148 21.37 4.13 18.04
N THR A 149 21.98 5.10 18.73
CA THR A 149 23.12 4.87 19.64
C THR A 149 22.83 5.27 21.08
N GLY A 150 21.79 6.07 21.32
CA GLY A 150 21.34 6.48 22.62
C GLY A 150 19.86 6.19 22.85
N CYS A 151 19.33 6.70 23.95
CA CYS A 151 17.93 6.52 24.32
C CYS A 151 17.06 7.63 23.76
N PHE A 152 15.88 7.27 23.25
CA PHE A 152 14.94 8.19 22.61
C PHE A 152 14.63 9.44 23.43
N ALA A 153 14.42 9.29 24.75
CA ALA A 153 14.11 10.41 25.63
C ALA A 153 15.30 11.35 25.92
N ALA A 154 16.53 10.89 25.70
CA ALA A 154 17.76 11.64 25.98
C ALA A 154 18.42 12.20 24.70
N GLY A 155 18.15 11.60 23.55
CA GLY A 155 18.70 11.99 22.25
C GLY A 155 17.69 12.69 21.34
N THR A 156 18.00 12.71 20.05
CA THR A 156 17.12 13.27 19.02
C THR A 156 15.91 12.35 18.80
N GLN A 157 14.71 12.89 18.99
CA GLN A 157 13.46 12.13 18.81
C GLN A 157 13.06 12.10 17.34
N TRP A 158 12.96 10.91 16.77
CA TRP A 158 12.56 10.72 15.38
C TRP A 158 11.04 10.62 15.19
N ALA A 159 10.27 10.38 16.26
CA ALA A 159 8.81 10.25 16.25
C ALA A 159 8.14 11.25 17.21
N THR A 160 6.86 11.55 16.97
CA THR A 160 6.05 12.40 17.85
C THR A 160 4.91 11.60 18.48
N ASP A 161 4.41 12.10 19.61
CA ASP A 161 3.19 11.57 20.27
C ASP A 161 3.28 10.08 20.65
N VAL A 162 4.49 9.63 20.99
CA VAL A 162 4.76 8.23 21.37
C VAL A 162 3.99 7.83 22.63
N GLN A 163 3.25 6.73 22.52
CA GLN A 163 2.41 6.13 23.56
C GLN A 163 3.14 4.97 24.25
N PHE A 164 2.57 4.48 25.35
CA PHE A 164 3.21 3.43 26.15
C PHE A 164 3.09 2.03 25.58
N ASN A 165 2.15 1.77 24.67
CA ASN A 165 1.95 0.44 24.11
C ASN A 165 1.44 0.48 22.67
N TYR A 166 1.84 -0.53 21.90
CA TYR A 166 1.47 -0.66 20.50
C TYR A 166 1.17 -2.10 20.11
N TRP A 167 0.09 -2.29 19.35
CA TRP A 167 -0.22 -3.56 18.73
C TRP A 167 0.84 -3.96 17.71
N SER A 168 1.16 -5.25 17.67
CA SER A 168 1.70 -5.89 16.46
C SER A 168 0.61 -6.64 15.71
N SER A 169 0.82 -6.93 14.43
CA SER A 169 0.00 -7.83 13.61
C SER A 169 0.22 -9.32 13.92
N THR A 170 1.11 -9.65 14.85
CA THR A 170 1.42 -11.04 15.20
C THR A 170 0.46 -11.57 16.26
N THR A 171 -0.24 -12.67 15.95
CA THR A 171 -1.04 -13.42 16.94
C THR A 171 -0.14 -14.23 17.86
N SER A 172 -0.61 -14.54 19.07
CA SER A 172 0.14 -15.41 19.99
C SER A 172 0.42 -16.78 19.35
N PRO A 173 1.62 -17.39 19.53
CA PRO A 173 1.96 -18.69 18.97
C PRO A 173 1.30 -19.88 19.70
N SER A 174 0.64 -19.66 20.85
CA SER A 174 0.01 -20.71 21.66
C SER A 174 -1.44 -20.98 21.26
N TYR A 175 -2.08 -21.95 21.95
CA TYR A 175 -3.47 -22.39 21.72
C TYR A 175 -4.53 -21.26 21.77
N ASP A 176 -4.14 -20.08 22.26
CA ASP A 176 -4.92 -18.85 22.38
C ASP A 176 -4.74 -17.88 21.20
N ALA A 177 -4.08 -18.28 20.10
CA ALA A 177 -3.87 -17.47 18.89
C ALA A 177 -5.16 -16.82 18.34
N VAL A 178 -6.31 -17.48 18.56
CA VAL A 178 -7.63 -16.96 18.19
C VAL A 178 -8.05 -15.75 19.04
N SER A 179 -7.61 -15.68 20.30
CA SER A 179 -8.04 -14.68 21.29
C SER A 179 -6.98 -13.67 21.67
N SER A 180 -5.69 -13.90 21.40
CA SER A 180 -4.61 -13.03 21.83
C SER A 180 -3.63 -12.63 20.72
N ALA A 181 -3.03 -11.46 20.88
CA ALA A 181 -2.02 -10.89 19.99
C ALA A 181 -0.90 -10.20 20.77
N SER A 182 0.25 -10.04 20.13
CA SER A 182 1.43 -9.43 20.74
C SER A 182 1.34 -7.90 20.76
N VAL A 183 1.72 -7.32 21.90
CA VAL A 183 1.81 -5.88 22.18
C VAL A 183 3.21 -5.55 22.67
N VAL A 184 3.81 -4.51 22.11
CA VAL A 184 5.03 -3.92 22.67
C VAL A 184 4.65 -2.86 23.70
N PHE A 185 5.31 -2.88 24.86
CA PHE A 185 5.17 -1.90 25.92
C PHE A 185 6.47 -1.10 26.05
N LEU A 186 6.41 0.18 25.71
CA LEU A 186 7.56 1.08 25.74
C LEU A 186 7.85 1.63 27.15
N ASN A 187 6.96 1.49 28.12
CA ASN A 187 7.26 1.86 29.51
C ASN A 187 8.25 0.91 30.21
N PHE A 188 8.49 -0.29 29.67
CA PHE A 188 9.51 -1.21 30.18
C PHE A 188 10.28 -1.99 29.09
N GLY A 189 10.00 -1.74 27.81
CA GLY A 189 10.74 -2.35 26.69
C GLY A 189 10.48 -3.84 26.50
N GLY A 190 9.25 -4.29 26.70
CA GLY A 190 8.91 -5.72 26.59
C GLY A 190 7.74 -5.99 25.68
N ILE A 191 7.66 -7.21 25.18
CA ILE A 191 6.55 -7.70 24.35
C ILE A 191 5.78 -8.76 25.12
N ILE A 192 4.48 -8.56 25.26
CA ILE A 192 3.56 -9.51 25.91
C ILE A 192 2.42 -9.85 24.97
N ASN A 193 1.69 -10.93 25.26
CA ASN A 193 0.43 -11.21 24.60
C ASN A 193 -0.72 -10.71 25.46
N THR A 194 -1.72 -10.09 24.86
CA THR A 194 -2.97 -9.70 25.52
C THR A 194 -4.19 -10.06 24.68
N SER A 195 -5.37 -9.98 25.25
CA SER A 195 -6.65 -10.20 24.57
C SER A 195 -6.78 -9.28 23.35
N LYS A 196 -7.20 -9.81 22.21
CA LYS A 196 -7.49 -9.05 20.99
C LYS A 196 -8.59 -7.99 21.18
N LEU A 197 -9.36 -8.07 22.28
CA LEU A 197 -10.37 -7.08 22.66
C LEU A 197 -9.81 -5.93 23.53
N SER A 198 -8.55 -5.99 23.94
CA SER A 198 -7.90 -4.88 24.66
C SER A 198 -7.80 -3.64 23.77
N LEU A 199 -7.82 -2.46 24.39
CA LEU A 199 -7.61 -1.18 23.70
C LEU A 199 -6.13 -0.82 23.77
N VAL A 200 -5.44 -0.86 22.62
CA VAL A 200 -4.01 -0.59 22.48
C VAL A 200 -3.82 0.22 21.20
N TYR A 201 -2.86 1.16 21.20
CA TYR A 201 -2.58 2.00 20.03
C TYR A 201 -1.99 1.18 18.88
N GLY A 202 -2.08 1.70 17.66
CA GLY A 202 -1.35 1.16 16.50
C GLY A 202 -0.23 2.11 16.08
N TRP A 203 0.93 1.55 15.70
CA TRP A 203 1.99 2.30 15.06
C TRP A 203 2.27 1.72 13.67
N PRO A 204 1.57 2.20 12.63
CA PRO A 204 1.68 1.67 11.28
C PRO A 204 3.09 1.74 10.70
N VAL A 205 3.41 0.70 9.93
CA VAL A 205 4.65 0.52 9.18
C VAL A 205 4.34 0.09 7.75
N ARG A 206 5.28 0.32 6.85
CA ARG A 206 5.30 -0.27 5.50
C ARG A 206 6.71 -0.71 5.10
N GLY A 207 6.78 -1.60 4.12
CA GLY A 207 7.99 -2.36 3.77
C GLY A 207 7.95 -3.79 4.30
N THR A 208 9.06 -4.52 4.13
CA THR A 208 9.21 -5.92 4.56
C THR A 208 10.60 -6.14 5.13
N LEU A 209 10.67 -6.69 6.35
CA LEU A 209 11.88 -7.23 6.96
C LEU A 209 12.18 -8.64 6.44
#